data_AF-A0A2V8AP77-F1
#
_entry.id   AF-A0A2V8AP77-F1
#
_cell.length_a   1.000
_cell.length_b   1.000
_cell.length_c   1.000
_cell.angle_alpha   90.00
_cell.angle_beta   90.00
_cell.angle_gamma   90.00
#
_symmetry.space_group_name_H-M   'P 1'
#
loop_
_entity.id
_entity.type
_entity.pdbx_description
1 polymer ?
#
loop_
_entity_poly.entity_id
_entity_poly.type
_entity_poly.pdbx_seq_one_letter_code
_entity_poly.pdbx_strand_id
1 'polypeptide(L)'
;MAAVRRRVMLAVTMLPARQGDAIWLRWGDAGTPHQLLVDMGTEEAGKLVRQRIFDLDEAERIFDLLVVTHVDRDHIGGVLSCLAEADPIPGLTIRDVWFNGYPHLTGGIVHTGLEPMGPAQGERLASWLKTQVWNAAFDGRAVVRAPDRPLTSMTLHDGLTLKALGPMPERLTQLAPVWKEEVAEALRKGTLTTVSPGLEPMGPKVPPILEDLEDLRQLAATPTLADDSEANGSTITLLLEYRNRRVLLAGDAIPEDLIAGIAAASPAGRLHLDAFKLPHHCSQRNIVRELVEAVDCDHWLVSTDGTRFRHPDPIALARVVLHSTLRPARLAFNVPSKFNGWWDNDEWRDLFKYKTQYGAPDSGLTITWDHNDN
;
A
#
# COMPACT_ATOMS: atom_id res chain seq x y z
N MET A 1 17.29 -31.48 27.11
CA MET A 1 16.68 -30.16 26.91
C MET A 1 15.82 -30.24 25.67
N ALA A 2 14.49 -30.13 25.81
CA ALA A 2 13.62 -30.05 24.63
C ALA A 2 13.94 -28.73 23.91
N ALA A 3 14.27 -28.80 22.62
CA ALA A 3 14.41 -27.60 21.80
C ALA A 3 13.08 -26.83 21.86
N VAL A 4 13.11 -25.59 22.34
CA VAL A 4 11.95 -24.70 22.29
C VAL A 4 11.64 -24.52 20.80
N ARG A 5 10.52 -25.08 20.34
CA ARG A 5 10.09 -24.92 18.95
C ARG A 5 9.83 -23.44 18.69
N ARG A 6 10.59 -22.85 17.77
CA ARG A 6 10.37 -21.47 17.33
C ARG A 6 9.07 -21.45 16.52
N ARG A 7 8.10 -20.64 16.96
CA ARG A 7 6.90 -20.36 16.17
C ARG A 7 7.30 -19.32 15.14
N VAL A 8 7.28 -19.68 13.87
CA VAL A 8 7.59 -18.75 12.80
C VAL A 8 6.30 -18.29 12.14
N MET A 9 6.22 -16.99 11.82
CA MET A 9 5.01 -16.38 11.28
C MET A 9 5.31 -15.42 10.13
N LEU A 10 4.27 -15.14 9.35
CA LEU A 10 4.12 -13.91 8.57
C LEU A 10 2.85 -13.22 9.05
N ALA A 11 2.93 -11.97 9.46
CA ALA A 11 1.79 -11.16 9.86
C ALA A 11 1.75 -9.87 9.04
N VAL A 12 0.61 -9.61 8.39
CA VAL A 12 0.32 -8.37 7.67
C VAL A 12 -0.76 -7.63 8.44
N THR A 13 -0.42 -6.44 8.96
CA THR A 13 -1.37 -5.59 9.67
C THR A 13 -1.67 -4.35 8.85
N MET A 14 -2.92 -4.18 8.44
CA MET A 14 -3.39 -2.89 7.93
C MET A 14 -3.82 -2.05 9.13
N LEU A 15 -3.10 -0.97 9.40
CA LEU A 15 -3.35 -0.08 10.53
C LEU A 15 -4.54 0.85 10.24
N PRO A 16 -5.13 1.46 11.29
CA PRO A 16 -6.10 2.54 11.12
C PRO A 16 -5.44 3.75 10.46
N ALA A 17 -5.71 3.94 9.18
CA ALA A 17 -5.02 4.93 8.33
C ALA A 17 -5.95 6.02 7.78
N ARG A 18 -7.18 6.11 8.31
CA ARG A 18 -8.27 6.94 7.76
C ARG A 18 -8.53 6.61 6.30
N GLN A 19 -8.43 7.58 5.39
CA GLN A 19 -8.55 7.34 3.96
C GLN A 19 -7.28 6.77 3.29
N GLY A 20 -6.19 6.56 4.03
CA GLY A 20 -4.88 6.19 3.49
C GLY A 20 -4.46 4.74 3.66
N ASP A 21 -3.20 4.47 3.32
CA ASP A 21 -2.53 3.18 3.56
C ASP A 21 -1.47 3.30 4.66
N ALA A 22 -1.50 2.36 5.60
CA ALA A 22 -0.44 2.16 6.58
C ALA A 22 -0.38 0.68 6.92
N ILE A 23 0.71 0.01 6.55
CA ILE A 23 0.83 -1.45 6.66
C ILE A 23 2.08 -1.80 7.43
N TRP A 24 1.90 -2.61 8.47
CA TRP A 24 2.99 -3.14 9.29
C TRP A 24 3.10 -4.64 9.08
N LEU A 25 4.24 -5.07 8.53
CA LEU A 25 4.58 -6.46 8.31
C LEU A 25 5.56 -6.95 9.38
N ARG A 26 5.30 -8.15 9.92
CA ARG A 26 6.21 -8.85 10.83
C ARG A 26 6.43 -10.27 10.33
N TRP A 27 7.66 -10.78 10.34
CA TRP A 27 7.95 -12.15 9.93
C TRP A 27 9.11 -12.77 10.70
N GLY A 28 9.30 -14.08 10.53
CA GLY A 28 10.35 -14.83 11.24
C GLY A 28 9.89 -15.32 12.61
N ASP A 29 10.85 -15.51 13.51
CA ASP A 29 10.59 -15.98 14.88
C ASP A 29 9.61 -15.03 15.59
N ALA A 30 8.46 -15.54 16.03
CA ALA A 30 7.42 -14.74 16.68
C ALA A 30 7.90 -14.07 17.98
N GLY A 31 8.95 -14.58 18.63
CA GLY A 31 9.55 -13.96 19.81
C GLY A 31 10.49 -12.80 19.50
N THR A 32 11.06 -12.75 18.29
CA THR A 32 11.96 -11.69 17.83
C THR A 32 11.78 -11.46 16.32
N PRO A 33 10.61 -10.95 15.89
CA PRO A 33 10.29 -10.90 14.48
C PRO A 33 11.03 -9.75 13.79
N HIS A 34 11.37 -9.99 12.53
CA HIS A 34 11.73 -8.94 11.58
C HIS A 34 10.53 -8.07 11.25
N GLN A 35 10.75 -6.81 10.88
CA GLN A 35 9.68 -5.82 10.75
C GLN A 35 9.88 -4.88 9.57
N LEU A 36 8.78 -4.55 8.90
CA LEU A 36 8.75 -3.64 7.76
C LEU A 36 7.48 -2.79 7.82
N LEU A 37 7.61 -1.51 7.44
CA LEU A 37 6.48 -0.60 7.29
C LEU A 37 6.31 -0.21 5.81
N VAL A 38 5.08 -0.19 5.33
CA VAL A 38 4.69 0.37 4.02
C VAL A 38 3.69 1.48 4.26
N ASP A 39 4.10 2.71 3.95
CA ASP A 39 3.39 3.94 4.24
C ASP A 39 3.01 4.09 5.72
N MET A 40 2.46 5.25 6.09
CA MET A 40 1.99 5.51 7.45
C MET A 40 0.66 6.28 7.50
N GLY A 41 -0.06 6.31 6.38
CA GLY A 41 -1.38 6.91 6.27
C GLY A 41 -1.33 8.45 6.24
N THR A 42 -2.40 9.06 6.75
CA THR A 42 -2.45 10.51 6.96
C THR A 42 -1.54 10.97 8.09
N GLU A 43 -1.36 12.29 8.23
CA GLU A 43 -0.64 12.88 9.38
C GLU A 43 -1.22 12.46 10.74
N GLU A 44 -2.55 12.25 10.85
CA GLU A 44 -3.12 11.74 12.10
C GLU A 44 -2.80 10.26 12.32
N ALA A 45 -2.82 9.45 11.27
CA ALA A 45 -2.44 8.05 11.34
C ALA A 45 -0.96 7.89 11.75
N GLY A 46 -0.07 8.74 11.22
CA GLY A 46 1.35 8.76 11.58
C GLY A 46 1.59 8.92 13.08
N LYS A 47 0.76 9.70 13.79
CA LYS A 47 0.84 9.82 15.26
C LYS A 47 0.48 8.52 15.97
N LEU A 48 -0.49 7.77 15.44
CA LEU A 48 -0.86 6.44 15.96
C LEU A 48 0.23 5.41 15.68
N VAL A 49 0.81 5.42 14.47
CA VAL A 49 1.96 4.56 14.13
C VAL A 49 3.14 4.87 15.06
N ARG A 50 3.43 6.15 15.29
CA ARG A 50 4.48 6.59 16.21
C ARG A 50 4.27 6.03 17.62
N GLN A 51 3.06 6.14 18.16
CA GLN A 51 2.75 5.57 19.48
C GLN A 51 2.97 4.06 19.49
N ARG A 52 2.54 3.35 18.44
CA ARG A 52 2.72 1.90 18.35
C ARG A 52 4.19 1.47 18.25
N ILE A 53 5.07 2.30 17.69
CA ILE A 53 6.54 2.09 17.73
C ILE A 53 7.07 2.33 19.15
N PHE A 54 6.58 3.34 19.87
CA PHE A 54 6.94 3.58 21.27
C PHE A 54 6.49 2.45 22.21
N ASP A 55 5.38 1.80 21.91
CA ASP A 55 4.87 0.68 22.70
C ASP A 55 5.72 -0.59 22.54
N LEU A 56 6.64 -0.64 21.57
CA LEU A 56 7.67 -1.68 21.49
C LEU A 56 8.78 -1.44 22.52
N ASP A 57 9.38 -2.52 23.00
CA ASP A 57 10.66 -2.45 23.70
C ASP A 57 11.73 -1.83 22.80
N GLU A 58 12.65 -1.04 23.35
CA GLU A 58 13.70 -0.38 22.56
C GLU A 58 14.54 -1.36 21.73
N ALA A 59 14.77 -2.56 22.26
CA ALA A 59 15.49 -3.63 21.55
C ALA A 59 14.73 -4.18 20.33
N GLU A 60 13.41 -3.97 20.25
CA GLU A 60 12.56 -4.41 19.15
C GLU A 60 12.30 -3.31 18.11
N ARG A 61 12.73 -2.06 18.35
CA ARG A 61 12.52 -0.92 17.44
C ARG A 61 13.49 -0.94 16.24
N ILE A 62 13.70 -2.12 15.67
CA ILE A 62 14.56 -2.34 14.50
C ILE A 62 13.67 -2.76 13.34
N PHE A 63 13.56 -1.88 12.36
CA PHE A 63 12.85 -2.12 11.12
C PHE A 63 13.85 -2.40 10.01
N ASP A 64 13.64 -3.50 9.30
CA ASP A 64 14.44 -3.90 8.15
C ASP A 64 14.23 -2.96 6.96
N LEU A 65 13.02 -2.41 6.83
CA LEU A 65 12.67 -1.54 5.71
C LEU A 65 11.49 -0.64 6.04
N LEU A 66 11.56 0.60 5.59
CA LEU A 66 10.40 1.48 5.40
C LEU A 66 10.21 1.71 3.90
N VAL A 67 9.01 1.47 3.38
CA VAL A 67 8.64 1.80 2.01
C VAL A 67 7.66 2.97 2.04
N VAL A 68 7.94 4.02 1.29
CA VAL A 68 6.98 5.09 0.99
C VAL A 68 6.60 4.94 -0.48
N THR A 69 5.37 4.54 -0.74
CA THR A 69 4.96 4.04 -2.06
C THR A 69 4.92 5.16 -3.10
N HIS A 70 4.43 6.34 -2.72
CA HIS A 70 4.36 7.55 -3.55
C HIS A 70 4.12 8.79 -2.66
N VAL A 71 3.84 9.95 -3.28
CA VAL A 71 3.83 11.27 -2.62
C VAL A 71 2.50 11.74 -2.07
N ASP A 72 1.43 10.97 -2.24
CA ASP A 72 0.12 11.45 -1.82
C ASP A 72 0.00 11.48 -0.29
N ARG A 73 -0.76 12.47 0.18
CA ARG A 73 -0.77 12.89 1.59
C ARG A 73 -1.23 11.79 2.54
N ASP A 74 -2.13 10.95 2.09
CA ASP A 74 -2.67 9.80 2.80
C ASP A 74 -1.75 8.57 2.74
N HIS A 75 -0.53 8.72 2.23
CA HIS A 75 0.56 7.75 2.32
C HIS A 75 1.78 8.36 3.03
N ILE A 76 2.31 9.47 2.50
CA ILE A 76 3.53 10.12 2.99
C ILE A 76 3.30 10.98 4.24
N GLY A 77 2.09 11.51 4.43
CA GLY A 77 1.80 12.45 5.53
C GLY A 77 2.02 11.82 6.90
N GLY A 78 1.71 10.54 7.04
CA GLY A 78 2.00 9.78 8.24
C GLY A 78 3.49 9.62 8.49
N VAL A 79 4.30 9.44 7.44
CA VAL A 79 5.76 9.30 7.56
C VAL A 79 6.38 10.63 8.02
N LEU A 80 5.89 11.74 7.48
CA LEU A 80 6.33 13.08 7.88
C LEU A 80 6.05 13.32 9.37
N SER A 81 4.80 13.13 9.79
CA SER A 81 4.37 13.35 11.18
C SER A 81 4.89 12.33 12.19
N CYS A 82 5.19 11.10 11.77
CA CYS A 82 5.75 10.06 12.62
C CYS A 82 7.27 10.22 12.81
N LEU A 83 7.99 10.56 11.73
CA LEU A 83 9.46 10.50 11.66
C LEU A 83 10.10 11.81 11.24
N ALA A 84 9.78 12.32 10.04
CA ALA A 84 10.59 13.38 9.42
C ALA A 84 10.55 14.72 10.18
N GLU A 85 9.45 14.99 10.87
CA GLU A 85 9.17 16.29 11.51
C GLU A 85 8.90 16.18 13.01
N ALA A 86 9.00 14.97 13.53
CA ALA A 86 8.88 14.70 14.95
C ALA A 86 10.28 14.47 15.56
N ASP A 87 10.36 14.55 16.87
CA ASP A 87 11.60 14.20 17.58
C ASP A 87 11.99 12.73 17.27
N PRO A 88 13.30 12.41 17.20
CA PRO A 88 13.75 11.04 17.03
C PRO A 88 13.13 10.08 18.06
N ILE A 89 12.69 8.90 17.62
CA ILE A 89 12.23 7.84 18.51
C ILE A 89 13.45 7.14 19.12
N PRO A 90 13.63 7.11 20.46
CA PRO A 90 14.77 6.44 21.08
C PRO A 90 14.84 4.95 20.69
N GLY A 91 16.04 4.49 20.35
CA GLY A 91 16.29 3.10 19.96
C GLY A 91 15.79 2.72 18.55
N LEU A 92 15.09 3.61 17.84
CA LEU A 92 14.59 3.30 16.50
C LEU A 92 15.74 3.21 15.48
N THR A 93 15.80 2.09 14.79
CA THR A 93 16.66 1.88 13.62
C THR A 93 15.81 1.46 12.44
N ILE A 94 16.01 2.13 11.29
CA ILE A 94 15.44 1.73 10.00
C ILE A 94 16.63 1.44 9.06
N ARG A 95 16.77 0.20 8.61
CA ARG A 95 17.98 -0.25 7.89
C ARG A 95 18.07 0.26 6.44
N ASP A 96 16.94 0.44 5.79
CA ASP A 96 16.84 1.05 4.46
C ASP A 96 15.46 1.73 4.34
N VAL A 97 15.38 2.76 3.51
CA VAL A 97 14.12 3.44 3.18
C VAL A 97 13.96 3.46 1.67
N TRP A 98 12.85 2.92 1.17
CA TRP A 98 12.53 2.91 -0.25
C TRP A 98 11.54 4.02 -0.58
N PHE A 99 11.98 4.97 -1.40
CA PHE A 99 11.15 6.07 -1.88
C PHE A 99 11.69 6.64 -3.19
N ASN A 100 10.83 6.81 -4.19
CA ASN A 100 11.17 7.46 -5.45
C ASN A 100 11.03 8.98 -5.34
N GLY A 101 11.96 9.63 -4.64
CA GLY A 101 12.03 11.10 -4.58
C GLY A 101 12.48 11.76 -5.88
N TYR A 102 12.41 13.09 -5.94
CA TYR A 102 12.70 13.89 -7.13
C TYR A 102 14.01 13.56 -7.88
N PRO A 103 15.17 13.28 -7.22
CA PRO A 103 16.38 12.86 -7.92
C PRO A 103 16.17 11.65 -8.84
N HIS A 104 15.35 10.70 -8.42
CA HIS A 104 15.04 9.49 -9.18
C HIS A 104 14.17 9.76 -10.41
N LEU A 105 13.30 10.77 -10.34
CA LEU A 105 12.39 11.13 -11.43
C LEU A 105 13.12 11.63 -12.69
N THR A 106 14.38 12.05 -12.52
CA THR A 106 15.25 12.52 -13.61
C THR A 106 16.43 11.59 -13.89
N GLY A 107 16.39 10.35 -13.36
CA GLY A 107 17.44 9.34 -13.54
C GLY A 107 18.66 9.53 -12.64
N GLY A 108 18.56 10.39 -11.63
CA GLY A 108 19.60 10.63 -10.63
C GLY A 108 19.77 9.49 -9.62
N ILE A 109 20.85 9.59 -8.84
CA ILE A 109 21.22 8.66 -7.77
C ILE A 109 21.38 9.48 -6.49
N VAL A 110 20.76 9.05 -5.39
CA VAL A 110 20.69 9.84 -4.14
C VAL A 110 22.01 9.94 -3.35
N HIS A 111 23.07 9.26 -3.80
CA HIS A 111 24.43 9.54 -3.32
C HIS A 111 24.96 10.92 -3.76
N THR A 112 24.25 11.63 -4.63
CA THR A 112 24.58 13.00 -5.05
C THR A 112 23.80 14.01 -4.19
N GLY A 113 24.54 14.89 -3.50
CA GLY A 113 24.02 15.80 -2.48
C GLY A 113 23.11 16.93 -2.98
N LEU A 114 21.99 16.58 -3.63
CA LEU A 114 20.99 17.54 -4.10
C LEU A 114 20.23 18.13 -2.91
N GLU A 115 20.09 19.47 -2.87
CA GLU A 115 19.27 20.17 -1.89
C GLU A 115 17.78 20.04 -2.21
N PRO A 116 16.90 19.92 -1.19
CA PRO A 116 15.47 19.92 -1.42
C PRO A 116 15.08 21.23 -2.11
N MET A 117 14.21 21.14 -3.10
CA MET A 117 13.85 22.27 -3.96
C MET A 117 12.78 23.18 -3.34
N GLY A 118 12.13 22.75 -2.26
CA GLY A 118 11.14 23.56 -1.59
C GLY A 118 10.33 22.80 -0.53
N PRO A 119 9.19 23.34 -0.10
CA PRO A 119 8.45 22.84 1.05
C PRO A 119 7.40 21.77 0.71
N ALA A 120 7.36 21.23 -0.53
CA ALA A 120 6.43 20.16 -0.87
C ALA A 120 6.66 18.89 -0.04
N GLN A 121 5.64 18.05 0.15
CA GLN A 121 5.72 16.85 1.00
C GLN A 121 6.87 15.92 0.63
N GLY A 122 7.03 15.62 -0.67
CA GLY A 122 8.12 14.79 -1.15
C GLY A 122 9.51 15.40 -0.89
N GLU A 123 9.63 16.73 -0.95
CA GLU A 123 10.89 17.44 -0.65
C GLU A 123 11.21 17.45 0.86
N ARG A 124 10.19 17.58 1.71
CA ARG A 124 10.33 17.46 3.18
C ARG A 124 10.82 16.07 3.56
N LEU A 125 10.23 15.02 2.99
CA LEU A 125 10.70 13.66 3.20
C LEU A 125 12.13 13.48 2.66
N ALA A 126 12.41 13.96 1.44
CA ALA A 126 13.75 13.89 0.85
C ALA A 126 14.81 14.58 1.73
N SER A 127 14.46 15.68 2.39
CA SER A 127 15.35 16.36 3.35
C SER A 127 15.72 15.45 4.53
N TRP A 128 14.73 14.77 5.13
CA TRP A 128 14.97 13.81 6.21
C TRP A 128 15.79 12.61 5.73
N LEU A 129 15.48 12.07 4.54
CA LEU A 129 16.15 10.90 3.95
C LEU A 129 17.65 11.07 3.73
N LYS A 130 18.16 12.30 3.63
CA LYS A 130 19.62 12.55 3.52
C LYS A 130 20.42 12.04 4.71
N THR A 131 19.77 11.87 5.86
CA THR A 131 20.39 11.33 7.07
C THR A 131 20.12 9.84 7.27
N GLN A 132 19.41 9.23 6.32
CA GLN A 132 18.98 7.83 6.36
C GLN A 132 19.69 7.02 5.26
N VAL A 133 19.60 5.70 5.36
CA VAL A 133 19.94 4.82 4.24
C VAL A 133 18.77 4.85 3.25
N TRP A 134 19.01 5.31 2.02
CA TRP A 134 17.95 5.58 1.04
C TRP A 134 18.18 4.79 -0.25
N ASN A 135 17.23 3.92 -0.58
CA ASN A 135 17.23 3.02 -1.74
C ASN A 135 18.54 2.23 -1.85
N ALA A 136 19.15 1.82 -0.73
CA ALA A 136 20.44 1.13 -0.76
C ALA A 136 20.36 -0.22 -1.47
N ALA A 137 19.24 -0.93 -1.34
CA ALA A 137 18.96 -2.15 -2.10
C ALA A 137 18.99 -1.95 -3.63
N PHE A 138 18.91 -0.70 -4.10
CA PHE A 138 18.92 -0.31 -5.51
C PHE A 138 20.15 0.54 -5.87
N ASP A 139 21.23 0.48 -5.09
CA ASP A 139 22.43 1.31 -5.26
C ASP A 139 22.10 2.83 -5.31
N GLY A 140 21.12 3.26 -4.52
CA GLY A 140 20.63 4.64 -4.49
C GLY A 140 19.86 5.06 -5.75
N ARG A 141 19.43 4.11 -6.59
CA ARG A 141 18.60 4.36 -7.78
C ARG A 141 17.12 4.22 -7.45
N ALA A 142 16.27 4.56 -8.41
CA ALA A 142 14.83 4.40 -8.32
C ALA A 142 14.43 2.93 -8.11
N VAL A 143 13.42 2.72 -7.27
CA VAL A 143 12.70 1.45 -7.18
C VAL A 143 11.72 1.39 -8.35
N VAL A 144 12.02 0.58 -9.36
CA VAL A 144 11.22 0.47 -10.60
C VAL A 144 11.17 -0.95 -11.11
N ARG A 145 10.14 -1.26 -11.90
CA ARG A 145 10.11 -2.41 -12.79
C ARG A 145 10.56 -1.99 -14.18
N ALA A 146 11.76 -2.41 -14.61
CA ALA A 146 12.18 -2.20 -16.00
C ALA A 146 11.55 -3.25 -16.94
N PRO A 147 10.98 -2.86 -18.10
CA PRO A 147 10.27 -3.79 -18.99
C PRO A 147 11.16 -4.89 -19.56
N ASP A 148 12.42 -4.58 -19.85
CA ASP A 148 13.36 -5.47 -20.55
C ASP A 148 14.31 -6.22 -19.61
N ARG A 149 13.99 -6.30 -18.32
CA ARG A 149 14.82 -6.95 -17.31
C ARG A 149 13.99 -7.88 -16.43
N PRO A 150 14.59 -8.93 -15.86
CA PRO A 150 13.96 -9.68 -14.79
C PRO A 150 13.50 -8.75 -13.67
N LEU A 151 12.41 -9.10 -12.99
CA LEU A 151 11.92 -8.35 -11.84
C LEU A 151 13.04 -8.19 -10.81
N THR A 152 13.29 -6.94 -10.41
CA THR A 152 14.25 -6.65 -9.34
C THR A 152 13.73 -7.26 -8.04
N SER A 153 14.51 -8.19 -7.49
CA SER A 153 14.11 -9.06 -6.37
C SER A 153 15.11 -8.92 -5.23
N MET A 154 14.68 -8.35 -4.11
CA MET A 154 15.52 -8.09 -2.94
C MET A 154 15.19 -9.07 -1.82
N THR A 155 16.20 -9.72 -1.25
CA THR A 155 16.01 -10.64 -0.11
C THR A 155 16.37 -9.92 1.19
N LEU A 156 15.38 -9.78 2.07
CA LEU A 156 15.57 -9.30 3.43
C LEU A 156 15.94 -10.48 4.35
N HIS A 157 16.14 -10.18 5.63
CA HIS A 157 16.46 -11.20 6.63
C HIS A 157 15.42 -12.33 6.68
N ASP A 158 15.87 -13.50 7.12
CA ASP A 158 15.07 -14.73 7.20
C ASP A 158 14.45 -15.20 5.87
N GLY A 159 14.97 -14.71 4.73
CA GLY A 159 14.60 -15.19 3.39
C GLY A 159 13.33 -14.58 2.82
N LEU A 160 12.78 -13.53 3.43
CA LEU A 160 11.67 -12.78 2.85
C LEU A 160 12.16 -12.04 1.59
N THR A 161 11.45 -12.24 0.49
CA THR A 161 11.79 -11.63 -0.80
C THR A 161 10.76 -10.57 -1.19
N LEU A 162 11.21 -9.44 -1.69
CA LEU A 162 10.39 -8.36 -2.25
C LEU A 162 10.72 -8.16 -3.72
N LYS A 163 9.72 -8.22 -4.59
CA LYS A 163 9.83 -7.93 -6.03
C LYS A 163 9.08 -6.66 -6.39
N ALA A 164 9.76 -5.72 -7.02
CA ALA A 164 9.11 -4.50 -7.52
C ALA A 164 8.32 -4.82 -8.81
N LEU A 165 6.99 -4.71 -8.75
CA LEU A 165 6.09 -4.86 -9.90
C LEU A 165 5.79 -3.53 -10.59
N GLY A 166 6.10 -2.42 -9.94
CA GLY A 166 5.95 -1.06 -10.43
C GLY A 166 6.65 -0.06 -9.52
N PRO A 167 6.77 1.22 -9.92
CA PRO A 167 6.26 1.76 -11.18
C PRO A 167 7.17 1.43 -12.37
N MET A 168 6.72 1.75 -13.57
CA MET A 168 7.55 1.81 -14.76
C MET A 168 8.44 3.07 -14.74
N PRO A 169 9.69 3.05 -15.27
CA PRO A 169 10.55 4.23 -15.33
C PRO A 169 9.91 5.46 -16.00
N GLU A 170 9.07 5.22 -17.00
CA GLU A 170 8.36 6.27 -17.74
C GLU A 170 7.39 7.05 -16.84
N ARG A 171 6.76 6.38 -15.86
CA ARG A 171 5.86 7.04 -14.90
C ARG A 171 6.59 8.03 -14.01
N LEU A 172 7.82 7.69 -13.61
CA LEU A 172 8.65 8.62 -12.83
C LEU A 172 9.00 9.87 -13.65
N THR A 173 9.26 9.71 -14.94
CA THR A 173 9.54 10.83 -15.85
C THR A 173 8.29 11.71 -16.03
N GLN A 174 7.10 11.12 -16.07
CA GLN A 174 5.82 11.84 -16.16
C GLN A 174 5.50 12.63 -14.87
N LEU A 175 5.88 12.12 -13.70
CA LEU A 175 5.69 12.83 -12.43
C LEU A 175 6.60 14.06 -12.27
N ALA A 176 7.79 14.05 -12.87
CA ALA A 176 8.78 15.13 -12.72
C ALA A 176 8.25 16.56 -12.97
N PRO A 177 7.53 16.86 -14.08
CA PRO A 177 6.96 18.20 -14.30
C PRO A 177 5.87 18.56 -13.27
N VAL A 178 5.00 17.61 -12.90
CA VAL A 178 3.95 17.83 -11.89
C VAL A 178 4.58 18.18 -10.54
N TRP A 179 5.60 17.42 -10.13
CA TRP A 179 6.34 17.67 -8.90
C TRP A 179 6.95 19.08 -8.87
N LYS A 180 7.57 19.53 -9.97
CA LYS A 180 8.15 20.88 -10.05
C LYS A 180 7.10 21.97 -9.86
N GLU A 181 5.94 21.81 -10.47
CA GLU A 181 4.85 22.79 -10.34
C GLU A 181 4.32 22.82 -8.91
N GLU A 182 4.15 21.65 -8.27
CA GLU A 182 3.74 21.56 -6.85
C GLU A 182 4.75 22.24 -5.92
N VAL A 183 6.05 22.04 -6.15
CA VAL A 183 7.12 22.74 -5.41
C VAL A 183 7.04 24.25 -5.63
N ALA A 184 6.88 24.70 -6.88
CA ALA A 184 6.77 26.11 -7.22
C ALA A 184 5.54 26.76 -6.56
N GLU A 185 4.41 26.07 -6.55
CA GLU A 185 3.18 26.52 -5.90
C GLU A 185 3.33 26.61 -4.38
N ALA A 186 3.94 25.61 -3.75
CA ALA A 186 4.19 25.61 -2.32
C ALA A 186 5.13 26.77 -1.91
N LEU A 187 6.12 27.12 -2.74
CA LEU A 187 6.96 28.31 -2.55
C LEU A 187 6.16 29.61 -2.70
N ARG A 188 5.29 29.73 -3.72
CA ARG A 188 4.45 30.92 -3.93
C ARG A 188 3.52 31.21 -2.75
N LYS A 189 2.97 30.16 -2.13
CA LYS A 189 2.01 30.28 -1.02
C LYS A 189 2.65 30.58 0.33
N GLY A 190 3.97 30.45 0.48
CA GLY A 190 4.67 30.63 1.77
C GLY A 190 4.16 29.74 2.91
N THR A 191 3.29 28.78 2.60
CA THR A 191 2.56 27.95 3.57
C THR A 191 2.26 26.59 2.95
N LEU A 192 2.29 25.59 3.81
CA LEU A 192 2.34 24.16 3.50
C LEU A 192 0.96 23.52 3.26
N THR A 193 -0.02 24.30 2.84
CA THR A 193 -1.39 23.82 2.73
C THR A 193 -1.95 24.23 1.38
N THR A 194 -2.50 23.26 0.67
CA THR A 194 -3.10 23.30 -0.69
C THR A 194 -2.08 23.01 -1.79
N VAL A 195 -2.22 21.95 -2.59
CA VAL A 195 -3.43 21.57 -3.35
C VAL A 195 -3.52 20.04 -3.55
N SER A 196 -4.61 19.41 -3.15
CA SER A 196 -5.57 19.01 -4.20
C SER A 196 -6.71 20.01 -4.02
N PRO A 197 -7.28 20.61 -5.09
CA PRO A 197 -8.55 21.32 -4.92
C PRO A 197 -9.49 20.29 -4.32
N GLY A 198 -10.40 20.70 -3.44
CA GLY A 198 -11.35 19.78 -2.81
C GLY A 198 -11.84 18.74 -3.80
N LEU A 199 -11.23 17.55 -3.76
CA LEU A 199 -11.71 16.40 -4.50
C LEU A 199 -13.01 16.13 -3.80
N GLU A 200 -14.10 16.50 -4.47
CA GLU A 200 -15.42 16.14 -3.99
C GLU A 200 -15.39 14.65 -3.67
N PRO A 201 -16.05 14.22 -2.60
CA PRO A 201 -16.00 12.82 -2.23
C PRO A 201 -16.43 11.96 -3.44
N MET A 202 -15.50 11.12 -3.92
CA MET A 202 -15.60 10.42 -5.20
C MET A 202 -16.61 9.28 -5.17
N GLY A 203 -16.78 8.64 -4.01
CA GLY A 203 -17.73 7.55 -3.82
C GLY A 203 -19.18 8.02 -3.59
N PRO A 204 -20.14 7.08 -3.65
CA PRO A 204 -21.55 7.37 -3.50
C PRO A 204 -21.93 7.73 -2.05
N LYS A 205 -23.07 8.42 -1.87
CA LYS A 205 -23.60 8.81 -0.55
C LYS A 205 -24.46 7.74 0.11
N VAL A 206 -25.04 6.86 -0.69
CA VAL A 206 -26.00 5.81 -0.31
C VAL A 206 -25.51 4.46 -0.83
N PRO A 207 -25.84 3.36 -0.13
CA PRO A 207 -25.51 2.01 -0.61
C PRO A 207 -26.21 1.71 -1.95
N PRO A 208 -25.64 0.82 -2.79
CA PRO A 208 -26.36 0.29 -3.94
C PRO A 208 -27.57 -0.54 -3.48
N ILE A 209 -28.55 -0.67 -4.36
CA ILE A 209 -29.67 -1.60 -4.19
C ILE A 209 -29.34 -2.83 -5.03
N LEU A 210 -29.17 -3.98 -4.38
CA LEU A 210 -28.82 -5.24 -5.01
C LEU A 210 -29.79 -6.32 -4.48
N GLU A 211 -30.71 -6.76 -5.32
CA GLU A 211 -31.72 -7.77 -5.00
C GLU A 211 -31.31 -9.15 -5.55
N ASP A 212 -30.63 -9.17 -6.70
CA ASP A 212 -30.18 -10.40 -7.34
C ASP A 212 -28.77 -10.32 -7.94
N LEU A 213 -28.31 -11.44 -8.54
CA LEU A 213 -26.99 -11.53 -9.16
C LEU A 213 -26.88 -10.66 -10.43
N GLU A 214 -27.99 -10.35 -11.09
CA GLU A 214 -27.99 -9.48 -12.26
C GLU A 214 -27.73 -8.03 -11.86
N ASP A 215 -28.28 -7.56 -10.73
CA ASP A 215 -27.95 -6.25 -10.18
C ASP A 215 -26.45 -6.11 -9.89
N LEU A 216 -25.83 -7.16 -9.31
CA LEU A 216 -24.38 -7.17 -9.07
C LEU A 216 -23.60 -7.11 -10.39
N ARG A 217 -24.03 -7.83 -11.43
CA ARG A 217 -23.40 -7.79 -12.76
C ARG A 217 -23.51 -6.41 -13.39
N GLN A 218 -24.68 -5.77 -13.30
CA GLN A 218 -24.89 -4.43 -13.83
C GLN A 218 -24.02 -3.41 -13.08
N LEU A 219 -23.96 -3.49 -11.75
CA LEU A 219 -23.09 -2.62 -10.94
C LEU A 219 -21.62 -2.80 -11.33
N ALA A 220 -21.12 -4.04 -11.41
CA ALA A 220 -19.74 -4.32 -11.79
C ALA A 220 -19.40 -3.88 -13.24
N ALA A 221 -20.37 -3.93 -14.15
CA ALA A 221 -20.25 -3.51 -15.54
C ALA A 221 -20.35 -1.99 -15.74
N THR A 222 -20.59 -1.22 -14.69
CA THR A 222 -20.65 0.25 -14.78
C THR A 222 -19.35 0.80 -15.37
N PRO A 223 -19.39 1.60 -16.46
CA PRO A 223 -18.20 2.23 -17.03
C PRO A 223 -17.58 3.23 -16.06
N THR A 224 -16.25 3.22 -15.97
CA THR A 224 -15.47 4.08 -15.07
C THR A 224 -14.37 4.78 -15.85
N LEU A 225 -14.01 5.98 -15.39
CA LEU A 225 -12.82 6.66 -15.92
C LEU A 225 -11.56 5.93 -15.43
N ALA A 226 -10.53 5.90 -16.28
CA ALA A 226 -9.21 5.41 -15.90
C ALA A 226 -8.58 6.35 -14.87
N ASP A 227 -7.66 5.82 -14.06
CA ASP A 227 -6.80 6.62 -13.21
C ASP A 227 -5.65 7.20 -14.04
N ASP A 228 -5.60 8.53 -14.14
CA ASP A 228 -4.60 9.29 -14.89
C ASP A 228 -3.64 10.07 -13.98
N SER A 229 -3.68 9.85 -12.66
CA SER A 229 -2.79 10.52 -11.71
C SER A 229 -1.33 10.12 -11.91
N GLU A 230 -0.45 11.10 -12.16
CA GLU A 230 0.99 10.87 -12.27
C GLU A 230 1.60 10.41 -10.94
N ALA A 231 1.04 10.86 -9.80
CA ALA A 231 1.47 10.43 -8.48
C ALA A 231 1.15 8.95 -8.26
N ASN A 232 -0.08 8.52 -8.60
CA ASN A 232 -0.51 7.12 -8.51
C ASN A 232 0.30 6.24 -9.47
N GLY A 233 0.60 6.75 -10.66
CA GLY A 233 1.49 6.10 -11.62
C GLY A 233 2.91 5.86 -11.10
N SER A 234 3.37 6.64 -10.12
CA SER A 234 4.69 6.48 -9.48
C SER A 234 4.73 5.46 -8.34
N THR A 235 3.60 4.82 -8.03
CA THR A 235 3.46 3.88 -6.90
C THR A 235 4.45 2.71 -6.97
N ILE A 236 5.27 2.57 -5.94
CA ILE A 236 6.07 1.37 -5.68
C ILE A 236 5.11 0.21 -5.32
N THR A 237 4.98 -0.75 -6.22
CA THR A 237 4.16 -1.95 -6.02
C THR A 237 5.06 -3.13 -5.68
N LEU A 238 4.76 -3.87 -4.62
CA LEU A 238 5.61 -4.95 -4.11
C LEU A 238 4.87 -6.29 -4.06
N LEU A 239 5.46 -7.30 -4.69
CA LEU A 239 5.14 -8.70 -4.44
C LEU A 239 6.11 -9.24 -3.38
N LEU A 240 5.56 -9.57 -2.22
CA LEU A 240 6.26 -10.22 -1.12
C LEU A 240 6.13 -11.73 -1.24
N GLU A 241 7.24 -12.43 -1.07
CA GLU A 241 7.28 -13.90 -0.97
C GLU A 241 8.03 -14.29 0.30
N TYR A 242 7.38 -15.05 1.18
CA TYR A 242 8.01 -15.59 2.37
C TYR A 242 7.53 -17.02 2.60
N ARG A 243 8.48 -17.96 2.57
CA ARG A 243 8.20 -19.41 2.60
C ARG A 243 7.26 -19.78 1.44
N ASN A 244 6.07 -20.28 1.72
CA ASN A 244 5.04 -20.61 0.73
C ASN A 244 3.94 -19.53 0.62
N ARG A 245 4.16 -18.33 1.19
CA ARG A 245 3.16 -17.25 1.20
C ARG A 245 3.53 -16.14 0.23
N ARG A 246 2.50 -15.57 -0.43
CA ARG A 246 2.61 -14.44 -1.35
C ARG A 246 1.64 -13.34 -0.99
N VAL A 247 2.14 -12.12 -0.85
CA VAL A 247 1.33 -10.93 -0.55
C VAL A 247 1.63 -9.84 -1.58
N LEU A 248 0.61 -9.30 -2.23
CA LEU A 248 0.74 -8.17 -3.14
C LEU A 248 0.30 -6.87 -2.45
N LEU A 249 1.20 -5.90 -2.39
CA LEU A 249 0.95 -4.56 -1.84
C LEU A 249 0.98 -3.56 -3.01
N ALA A 250 -0.20 -3.06 -3.40
CA ALA A 250 -0.33 -2.27 -4.63
C ALA A 250 -0.40 -0.76 -4.45
N GLY A 251 -0.36 -0.24 -3.21
CA GLY A 251 -0.50 1.21 -2.95
C GLY A 251 -1.67 1.78 -3.75
N ASP A 252 -1.39 2.78 -4.59
CA ASP A 252 -2.36 3.41 -5.49
C ASP A 252 -2.07 3.14 -6.97
N ALA A 253 -1.42 2.01 -7.27
CA ALA A 253 -0.94 1.71 -8.61
C ALA A 253 -2.05 1.75 -9.68
N ILE A 254 -1.67 2.26 -10.85
CA ILE A 254 -2.50 2.29 -12.05
C ILE A 254 -2.75 0.85 -12.54
N PRO A 255 -3.99 0.49 -12.95
CA PRO A 255 -4.35 -0.90 -13.24
C PRO A 255 -3.54 -1.53 -14.37
N GLU A 256 -3.30 -0.79 -15.45
CA GLU A 256 -2.58 -1.28 -16.62
C GLU A 256 -1.15 -1.70 -16.25
N ASP A 257 -0.47 -0.87 -15.46
CA ASP A 257 0.89 -1.12 -15.00
C ASP A 257 0.92 -2.30 -14.01
N LEU A 258 -0.06 -2.36 -13.10
CA LEU A 258 -0.18 -3.44 -12.12
C LEU A 258 -0.46 -4.79 -12.79
N ILE A 259 -1.37 -4.85 -13.76
CA ILE A 259 -1.66 -6.05 -14.55
C ILE A 259 -0.40 -6.51 -15.29
N ALA A 260 0.33 -5.59 -15.92
CA ALA A 260 1.59 -5.91 -16.59
C ALA A 260 2.65 -6.42 -15.60
N GLY A 261 2.71 -5.85 -14.39
CA GLY A 261 3.57 -6.30 -13.30
C GLY A 261 3.24 -7.72 -12.82
N ILE A 262 1.94 -8.02 -12.63
CA ILE A 262 1.45 -9.35 -12.25
C ILE A 262 1.79 -10.37 -13.34
N ALA A 263 1.59 -10.03 -14.62
CA ALA A 263 1.93 -10.89 -15.74
C ALA A 263 3.44 -11.18 -15.82
N ALA A 264 4.29 -10.20 -15.50
CA ALA A 264 5.73 -10.41 -15.41
C ALA A 264 6.14 -11.33 -14.24
N ALA A 265 5.40 -11.28 -13.12
CA ALA A 265 5.63 -12.14 -11.96
C ALA A 265 5.12 -13.57 -12.14
N SER A 266 4.08 -13.76 -12.97
CA SER A 266 3.49 -15.05 -13.28
C SER A 266 3.17 -15.19 -14.78
N PRO A 267 4.18 -15.40 -15.64
CA PRO A 267 3.96 -15.48 -17.09
C PRO A 267 3.13 -16.69 -17.55
N ALA A 268 3.07 -17.73 -16.71
CA ALA A 268 2.44 -19.01 -17.04
C ALA A 268 0.95 -19.10 -16.65
N GLY A 269 0.38 -18.04 -16.06
CA GLY A 269 -1.02 -18.05 -15.62
C GLY A 269 -1.30 -17.06 -14.50
N ARG A 270 -2.46 -17.21 -13.84
CA ARG A 270 -2.86 -16.34 -12.72
C ARG A 270 -1.85 -16.43 -11.59
N LEU A 271 -1.54 -15.29 -10.99
CA LEU A 271 -0.68 -15.24 -9.81
C LEU A 271 -1.51 -15.63 -8.58
N HIS A 272 -1.13 -16.71 -7.90
CA HIS A 272 -1.73 -17.05 -6.61
C HIS A 272 -1.22 -16.14 -5.50
N LEU A 273 -2.13 -15.59 -4.70
CA LEU A 273 -1.87 -14.66 -3.61
C LEU A 273 -2.63 -15.08 -2.35
N ASP A 274 -1.92 -15.17 -1.22
CA ASP A 274 -2.56 -15.34 0.08
C ASP A 274 -3.25 -14.05 0.52
N ALA A 275 -2.72 -12.89 0.12
CA ALA A 275 -3.38 -11.62 0.31
C ALA A 275 -3.00 -10.60 -0.77
N PHE A 276 -3.93 -9.72 -1.09
CA PHE A 276 -3.74 -8.63 -2.05
C PHE A 276 -4.34 -7.35 -1.48
N LYS A 277 -3.49 -6.40 -1.07
CA LYS A 277 -3.92 -5.03 -0.83
C LYS A 277 -4.28 -4.38 -2.17
N LEU A 278 -5.59 -4.23 -2.37
CA LEU A 278 -6.18 -3.61 -3.54
C LEU A 278 -5.68 -2.16 -3.71
N PRO A 279 -5.44 -1.74 -4.97
CA PRO A 279 -4.94 -0.41 -5.23
C PRO A 279 -5.95 0.68 -4.86
N HIS A 280 -5.43 1.85 -4.47
CA HIS A 280 -6.18 3.11 -4.37
C HIS A 280 -7.44 2.95 -3.54
N HIS A 281 -7.27 2.35 -2.36
CA HIS A 281 -8.33 2.12 -1.38
C HIS A 281 -9.57 1.38 -1.92
N CYS A 282 -9.42 0.58 -2.99
CA CYS A 282 -10.52 -0.03 -3.74
C CYS A 282 -11.39 1.02 -4.47
N SER A 283 -10.74 1.92 -5.21
CA SER A 283 -11.36 2.88 -6.12
C SER A 283 -11.92 2.20 -7.39
N GLN A 284 -13.06 2.68 -7.86
CA GLN A 284 -13.66 2.23 -9.13
C GLN A 284 -12.81 2.56 -10.36
N ARG A 285 -11.87 3.50 -10.25
CA ARG A 285 -10.92 3.81 -11.32
C ARG A 285 -9.78 2.79 -11.42
N ASN A 286 -9.50 2.07 -10.32
CA ASN A 286 -8.34 1.19 -10.22
C ASN A 286 -8.73 -0.31 -10.21
N ILE A 287 -9.92 -0.64 -9.72
CA ILE A 287 -10.38 -2.03 -9.72
C ILE A 287 -11.13 -2.31 -11.00
N VAL A 288 -10.44 -2.87 -11.99
CA VAL A 288 -11.02 -3.33 -13.26
C VAL A 288 -11.13 -4.86 -13.27
N ARG A 289 -11.98 -5.40 -14.16
CA ARG A 289 -12.22 -6.84 -14.27
C ARG A 289 -10.93 -7.61 -14.52
N GLU A 290 -10.12 -7.15 -15.45
CA GLU A 290 -8.87 -7.76 -15.88
C GLU A 290 -7.88 -7.88 -14.73
N LEU A 291 -7.85 -6.90 -13.82
CA LEU A 291 -7.01 -6.94 -12.62
C LEU A 291 -7.46 -8.03 -11.65
N VAL A 292 -8.77 -8.14 -11.39
CA VAL A 292 -9.32 -9.17 -10.51
C VAL A 292 -9.08 -10.56 -11.11
N GLU A 293 -9.23 -10.70 -12.42
CA GLU A 293 -8.99 -11.96 -13.13
C GLU A 293 -7.49 -12.30 -13.28
N ALA A 294 -6.56 -11.35 -13.10
CA ALA A 294 -5.12 -11.65 -13.21
C ALA A 294 -4.58 -12.52 -12.05
N VAL A 295 -5.34 -12.71 -10.97
CA VAL A 295 -4.88 -13.35 -9.73
C VAL A 295 -5.88 -14.38 -9.19
N ASP A 296 -5.37 -15.34 -8.43
CA ASP A 296 -6.15 -16.23 -7.55
C ASP A 296 -5.86 -15.83 -6.10
N CYS A 297 -6.77 -15.06 -5.48
CA CYS A 297 -6.51 -14.39 -4.20
C CYS A 297 -7.38 -14.91 -3.05
N ASP A 298 -6.75 -15.25 -1.92
CA ASP A 298 -7.44 -15.72 -0.71
C ASP A 298 -8.07 -14.60 0.11
N HIS A 299 -7.38 -13.45 0.22
CA HIS A 299 -7.79 -12.28 1.01
C HIS A 299 -7.60 -10.97 0.23
N TRP A 300 -8.70 -10.32 -0.12
CA TRP A 300 -8.72 -9.00 -0.72
C TRP A 300 -8.68 -7.92 0.37
N LEU A 301 -7.55 -7.26 0.52
CA LEU A 301 -7.33 -6.30 1.60
C LEU A 301 -7.71 -4.89 1.13
N VAL A 302 -8.50 -4.19 1.94
CA VAL A 302 -8.98 -2.84 1.71
C VAL A 302 -8.61 -1.99 2.92
N SER A 303 -7.80 -0.96 2.70
CA SER A 303 -7.40 0.00 3.74
C SER A 303 -8.04 1.33 3.43
N THR A 304 -9.12 1.65 4.14
CA THR A 304 -9.77 2.96 4.16
C THR A 304 -10.98 2.92 5.09
N ASP A 305 -11.24 4.03 5.79
CA ASP A 305 -12.51 4.26 6.49
C ASP A 305 -13.53 5.02 5.61
N GLY A 306 -13.12 5.49 4.43
CA GLY A 306 -13.95 6.27 3.51
C GLY A 306 -14.30 7.68 3.95
N THR A 307 -13.72 8.19 5.05
CA THR A 307 -14.09 9.50 5.63
C THR A 307 -13.98 10.65 4.63
N ARG A 308 -12.96 10.63 3.76
CA ARG A 308 -12.71 11.69 2.78
C ARG A 308 -13.31 11.40 1.41
N PHE A 309 -12.98 10.24 0.84
CA PHE A 309 -13.30 9.90 -0.55
C PHE A 309 -14.48 8.94 -0.71
N ARG A 310 -15.02 8.41 0.39
CA ARG A 310 -16.10 7.41 0.42
C ARG A 310 -15.74 6.09 -0.26
N HIS A 311 -14.45 5.74 -0.22
CA HIS A 311 -13.98 4.40 -0.52
C HIS A 311 -14.25 3.44 0.66
N PRO A 312 -14.27 2.12 0.44
CA PRO A 312 -14.19 1.43 -0.85
C PRO A 312 -15.39 1.73 -1.76
N ASP A 313 -15.16 1.78 -3.07
CA ASP A 313 -16.24 2.05 -4.03
C ASP A 313 -17.11 0.80 -4.27
N PRO A 314 -18.45 0.91 -4.28
CA PRO A 314 -19.31 -0.24 -4.55
C PRO A 314 -19.12 -0.89 -5.93
N ILE A 315 -18.78 -0.13 -6.99
CA ILE A 315 -18.49 -0.70 -8.32
C ILE A 315 -17.22 -1.54 -8.25
N ALA A 316 -16.19 -1.05 -7.56
CA ALA A 316 -14.95 -1.77 -7.35
C ALA A 316 -15.17 -3.07 -6.56
N LEU A 317 -15.88 -3.01 -5.44
CA LEU A 317 -16.20 -4.20 -4.64
C LEU A 317 -17.09 -5.18 -5.40
N ALA A 318 -18.04 -4.71 -6.21
CA ALA A 318 -18.84 -5.57 -7.08
C ALA A 318 -17.96 -6.32 -8.09
N ARG A 319 -16.96 -5.66 -8.69
CA ARG A 319 -15.98 -6.31 -9.58
C ARG A 319 -15.17 -7.37 -8.84
N VAL A 320 -14.68 -7.09 -7.63
CA VAL A 320 -13.96 -8.08 -6.81
C VAL A 320 -14.85 -9.28 -6.51
N VAL A 321 -16.06 -9.04 -5.97
CA VAL A 321 -17.00 -10.08 -5.61
C VAL A 321 -17.47 -10.85 -6.83
N LEU A 322 -17.66 -10.24 -8.00
CA LEU A 322 -18.13 -10.94 -9.19
C LEU A 322 -17.02 -11.75 -9.88
N HIS A 323 -15.81 -11.21 -9.97
CA HIS A 323 -14.75 -11.79 -10.80
C HIS A 323 -13.69 -12.59 -10.03
N SER A 324 -13.75 -12.62 -8.68
CA SER A 324 -12.91 -13.51 -7.89
C SER A 324 -13.11 -14.98 -8.29
N THR A 325 -12.00 -15.65 -8.58
CA THR A 325 -11.96 -17.08 -8.92
C THR A 325 -12.13 -17.96 -7.68
N LEU A 326 -11.47 -17.60 -6.58
CA LEU A 326 -11.59 -18.30 -5.31
C LEU A 326 -12.89 -17.89 -4.60
N ARG A 327 -13.62 -18.90 -4.10
CA ARG A 327 -14.95 -18.72 -3.48
C ARG A 327 -15.03 -19.39 -2.10
N PRO A 328 -15.68 -18.75 -1.11
CA PRO A 328 -16.23 -17.38 -1.18
C PRO A 328 -15.11 -16.33 -1.23
N ALA A 329 -15.34 -15.23 -1.97
CA ALA A 329 -14.39 -14.12 -2.00
C ALA A 329 -14.28 -13.51 -0.59
N ARG A 330 -13.09 -13.30 -0.04
CA ARG A 330 -12.92 -12.73 1.31
C ARG A 330 -12.48 -11.28 1.20
N LEU A 331 -13.37 -10.36 1.58
CA LEU A 331 -13.09 -8.93 1.70
C LEU A 331 -12.63 -8.64 3.13
N ALA A 332 -11.44 -8.07 3.27
CA ALA A 332 -10.81 -7.79 4.55
C ALA A 332 -10.58 -6.28 4.67
N PHE A 333 -11.23 -5.63 5.63
CA PHE A 333 -11.18 -4.19 5.84
C PHE A 333 -10.35 -3.84 7.07
N ASN A 334 -9.46 -2.85 6.96
CA ASN A 334 -8.59 -2.45 8.07
C ASN A 334 -9.38 -2.00 9.32
N VAL A 335 -10.49 -1.30 9.13
CA VAL A 335 -11.40 -0.85 10.20
C VAL A 335 -12.85 -0.88 9.73
N PRO A 336 -13.85 -1.05 10.62
CA PRO A 336 -15.25 -0.87 10.27
C PRO A 336 -15.56 0.61 9.97
N SER A 337 -16.37 0.86 8.95
CA SER A 337 -16.82 2.19 8.57
C SER A 337 -18.22 2.16 7.96
N LYS A 338 -18.80 3.36 7.76
CA LYS A 338 -20.10 3.48 7.09
C LYS A 338 -20.10 2.84 5.69
N PHE A 339 -19.02 3.01 4.93
CA PHE A 339 -18.97 2.65 3.51
C PHE A 339 -18.68 1.17 3.31
N ASN A 340 -17.69 0.63 4.02
CA ASN A 340 -17.40 -0.80 3.97
C ASN A 340 -18.45 -1.62 4.75
N GLY A 341 -19.18 -1.02 5.69
CA GLY A 341 -20.28 -1.63 6.42
C GLY A 341 -21.50 -1.93 5.56
N TRP A 342 -21.66 -1.31 4.39
CA TRP A 342 -22.70 -1.69 3.43
C TRP A 342 -22.57 -3.13 2.96
N TRP A 343 -21.35 -3.67 2.96
CA TRP A 343 -21.05 -5.02 2.52
C TRP A 343 -21.13 -6.05 3.67
N ASP A 344 -21.35 -5.61 4.91
CA ASP A 344 -21.68 -6.48 6.04
C ASP A 344 -23.18 -6.82 6.04
N ASN A 345 -23.64 -7.40 4.95
CA ASN A 345 -25.03 -7.73 4.68
C ASN A 345 -25.16 -9.25 4.49
N ASP A 346 -25.92 -9.92 5.36
CA ASP A 346 -26.10 -11.38 5.34
C ASP A 346 -26.68 -11.88 4.01
N GLU A 347 -27.71 -11.21 3.50
CA GLU A 347 -28.37 -11.57 2.25
C GLU A 347 -27.39 -11.48 1.08
N TRP A 348 -26.63 -10.38 0.98
CA TRP A 348 -25.63 -10.21 -0.06
C TRP A 348 -24.50 -11.23 0.05
N ARG A 349 -24.00 -11.51 1.26
CA ARG A 349 -22.94 -12.51 1.47
C ARG A 349 -23.35 -13.90 1.00
N ASP A 350 -24.59 -14.29 1.30
CA ASP A 350 -25.14 -15.57 0.90
C ASP A 350 -25.45 -15.64 -0.60
N LEU A 351 -26.03 -14.58 -1.17
CA LEU A 351 -26.41 -14.50 -2.58
C LEU A 351 -25.18 -14.44 -3.51
N PHE A 352 -24.20 -13.59 -3.17
CA PHE A 352 -23.03 -13.31 -4.00
C PHE A 352 -21.77 -14.10 -3.59
N LYS A 353 -21.88 -14.97 -2.58
CA LYS A 353 -20.82 -15.88 -2.12
C LYS A 353 -19.53 -15.14 -1.79
N TYR A 354 -19.61 -14.19 -0.86
CA TYR A 354 -18.44 -13.52 -0.28
C TYR A 354 -18.52 -13.51 1.26
N LYS A 355 -17.39 -13.18 1.89
CA LYS A 355 -17.25 -13.00 3.34
C LYS A 355 -16.59 -11.66 3.61
N THR A 356 -16.93 -11.08 4.74
CA THR A 356 -16.31 -9.85 5.26
C THR A 356 -15.53 -10.14 6.53
N GLN A 357 -14.41 -9.44 6.71
CA GLN A 357 -13.61 -9.42 7.92
C GLN A 357 -13.23 -7.97 8.21
N TYR A 358 -13.34 -7.55 9.46
CA TYR A 358 -13.03 -6.17 9.88
C TYR A 358 -11.99 -6.20 10.99
N GLY A 359 -11.04 -5.27 10.92
CA GLY A 359 -10.12 -4.99 12.03
C GLY A 359 -10.79 -4.22 13.17
N ALA A 360 -10.04 -3.94 14.22
CA ALA A 360 -10.51 -3.08 15.31
C ALA A 360 -10.16 -1.60 15.01
N PRO A 361 -10.99 -0.63 15.44
CA PRO A 361 -10.74 0.80 15.21
C PRO A 361 -9.36 1.29 15.64
N ASP A 362 -8.79 0.69 16.70
CA ASP A 362 -7.57 1.17 17.34
C ASP A 362 -6.32 0.42 16.87
N SER A 363 -6.47 -0.85 16.48
CA SER A 363 -5.33 -1.73 16.14
C SER A 363 -5.28 -2.13 14.67
N GLY A 364 -6.36 -1.89 13.93
CA GLY A 364 -6.49 -2.30 12.53
C GLY A 364 -6.80 -3.80 12.40
N LEU A 365 -6.52 -4.34 11.22
CA LEU A 365 -6.71 -5.76 10.88
C LEU A 365 -5.37 -6.46 10.69
N THR A 366 -5.15 -7.57 11.39
CA THR A 366 -3.97 -8.43 11.20
C THR A 366 -4.38 -9.78 10.60
N ILE A 367 -3.70 -10.16 9.52
CA ILE A 367 -3.75 -11.52 8.96
C ILE A 367 -2.43 -12.19 9.27
N THR A 368 -2.48 -13.37 9.90
CA THR A 368 -1.29 -14.11 10.33
C THR A 368 -1.30 -15.50 9.71
N TRP A 369 -0.18 -15.87 9.11
CA TRP A 369 0.11 -17.23 8.68
C TRP A 369 1.23 -17.77 9.55
N ASP A 370 0.93 -18.77 10.37
CA ASP A 370 1.92 -19.53 11.10
C ASP A 370 2.51 -20.63 10.21
N HIS A 371 3.80 -20.91 10.38
CA HIS A 371 4.34 -22.19 9.97
C HIS A 371 5.07 -22.84 11.13
N ASN A 372 4.77 -24.12 11.29
CA ASN A 372 5.53 -24.98 12.16
C ASN A 372 6.76 -25.43 11.37
N ASP A 373 7.95 -25.00 11.80
CA ASP A 373 9.19 -25.63 11.36
C ASP A 373 9.18 -27.04 11.96
N ASN A 374 8.97 -28.05 11.10
CA ASN A 374 8.93 -29.46 11.49
C ASN A 374 10.34 -30.03 11.68
#